data_AF-A0A0D6M9F1-F1
#
_entry.id   AF-A0A0D6M9F1-F1
#
_cell.length_a   1.000
_cell.length_b   1.000
_cell.length_c   1.000
_cell.angle_alpha   90.00
_cell.angle_beta   90.00
_cell.angle_gamma   90.00
#
_symmetry.space_group_name_H-M   'P 1'
#
loop_
_entity.id
_entity.type
_entity.pdbx_description
1 polymer ?
#
loop_
_entity_poly.entity_id
_entity_poly.type
_entity_poly.pdbx_seq_one_letter_code
_entity_poly.pdbx_strand_id
1 'polypeptide(L)'
;MDEDVDEHHFGIVFEGIVNEKLEDLDAVLQDLLLYWLPTGSRTDFCLNLAAEAECANSTILLMEARGLLDNAFEMLFKQINESNGDQQRFGTHAAVIWFTWNVIMVIGVVPVSMTT
;
A
#
# COMPACT_ATOMS: atom_id res chain seq x y z
N MET A 1 -8.94 0.68 26.21
CA MET A 1 -7.87 0.46 25.22
C MET A 1 -8.50 -0.46 24.21
N ASP A 2 -9.37 0.11 23.38
CA ASP A 2 -10.20 -0.67 22.45
C ASP A 2 -9.44 -0.92 21.15
N GLU A 3 -8.50 -0.03 20.83
CA GLU A 3 -7.65 -0.09 19.63
C GLU A 3 -6.80 -1.37 19.58
N ASP A 4 -6.21 -1.81 20.70
CA ASP A 4 -5.40 -3.05 20.74
C ASP A 4 -6.26 -4.31 20.50
N VAL A 5 -7.52 -4.25 20.93
CA VAL A 5 -8.50 -5.32 20.70
C VAL A 5 -8.95 -5.31 19.24
N ASP A 6 -9.18 -4.13 18.67
CA ASP A 6 -9.52 -3.97 17.25
C ASP A 6 -8.38 -4.45 16.35
N GLU A 7 -7.14 -4.14 16.69
CA GLU A 7 -5.96 -4.63 15.97
C GLU A 7 -5.85 -6.16 16.03
N HIS A 8 -6.08 -6.76 17.20
CA HIS A 8 -6.04 -8.21 17.34
C HIS A 8 -7.11 -8.90 16.50
N HIS A 9 -8.36 -8.41 16.54
CA HIS A 9 -9.45 -8.95 15.73
C HIS A 9 -9.19 -8.76 14.24
N PHE A 10 -8.69 -7.60 13.84
CA PHE A 10 -8.32 -7.34 12.45
C PHE A 10 -7.24 -8.31 11.99
N GLY A 11 -6.20 -8.54 12.80
CA GLY A 11 -5.15 -9.51 12.51
C GLY A 11 -5.69 -10.91 12.24
N ILE A 12 -6.65 -11.39 13.05
CA ILE A 12 -7.30 -12.70 12.84
C ILE A 12 -8.03 -12.77 11.50
N VAL A 13 -8.79 -11.71 11.15
CA VAL A 13 -9.51 -11.64 9.86
C VAL A 13 -8.51 -11.63 8.70
N PHE A 14 -7.46 -10.83 8.82
CA PHE A 14 -6.42 -10.69 7.81
C PHE A 14 -5.70 -12.03 7.56
N GLU A 15 -5.27 -12.71 8.63
CA GLU A 15 -4.66 -14.04 8.56
C GLU A 15 -5.62 -15.07 7.94
N GLY A 16 -6.91 -15.03 8.30
CA GLY A 16 -7.93 -15.90 7.73
C GLY A 16 -8.02 -15.77 6.21
N ILE A 17 -8.07 -14.54 5.70
CA ILE A 17 -8.14 -14.25 4.25
C ILE A 17 -6.87 -14.72 3.53
N VAL A 18 -5.69 -14.44 4.11
CA VAL A 18 -4.41 -14.92 3.55
C VAL A 18 -4.38 -16.45 3.44
N ASN A 19 -4.87 -17.15 4.45
CA ASN A 19 -4.90 -18.61 4.49
C ASN A 19 -5.90 -19.24 3.50
N GLU A 20 -6.91 -18.51 3.04
CA GLU A 20 -7.86 -18.98 2.02
C GLU A 20 -7.22 -19.10 0.63
N LYS A 21 -6.06 -18.46 0.38
CA LYS A 21 -5.29 -18.55 -0.88
C LYS A 21 -6.15 -18.27 -2.13
N LEU A 22 -6.92 -17.19 -2.08
CA LEU A 22 -7.74 -16.73 -3.19
C LEU A 22 -6.89 -16.36 -4.41
N GLU A 23 -7.41 -16.53 -5.63
CA GLU A 23 -6.68 -16.17 -6.86
C GLU A 23 -6.36 -14.67 -6.94
N ASP A 24 -7.28 -13.82 -6.47
CA ASP A 24 -7.13 -12.36 -6.42
C ASP A 24 -6.83 -11.86 -5.00
N LEU A 25 -6.08 -12.65 -4.20
CA LEU A 25 -5.83 -12.37 -2.79
C LEU A 25 -5.33 -10.93 -2.54
N ASP A 26 -4.38 -10.47 -3.34
CA ASP A 26 -3.81 -9.12 -3.18
C ASP A 26 -4.88 -8.03 -3.37
N ALA A 27 -5.77 -8.16 -4.36
CA ALA A 27 -6.86 -7.20 -4.57
C ALA A 27 -7.87 -7.20 -3.41
N VAL A 28 -8.20 -8.38 -2.87
CA VAL A 28 -9.09 -8.52 -1.71
C VAL A 28 -8.49 -7.87 -0.46
N LEU A 29 -7.20 -8.06 -0.23
CA LEU A 29 -6.49 -7.43 0.87
C LEU A 29 -6.40 -5.91 0.69
N GLN A 30 -6.21 -5.41 -0.53
CA GLN A 30 -6.25 -3.97 -0.82
C GLN A 30 -7.62 -3.36 -0.51
N ASP A 31 -8.71 -4.04 -0.91
CA ASP A 31 -10.08 -3.59 -0.61
C ASP A 31 -10.35 -3.56 0.90
N LEU A 32 -9.85 -4.56 1.63
CA LEU A 32 -9.92 -4.59 3.08
C LEU A 32 -9.12 -3.44 3.71
N LEU A 33 -7.89 -3.21 3.23
CA LEU A 33 -7.00 -2.19 3.75
C LEU A 33 -7.51 -0.77 3.47
N LEU A 34 -8.36 -0.56 2.45
CA LEU A 34 -8.93 0.77 2.15
C LEU A 34 -9.54 1.47 3.37
N TYR A 35 -10.14 0.71 4.29
CA TYR A 35 -10.78 1.25 5.49
C TYR A 35 -10.02 0.94 6.79
N TRP A 36 -9.22 -0.13 6.78
CA TRP A 36 -8.58 -0.66 7.97
C TRP A 36 -7.07 -0.46 7.98
N LEU A 37 -6.50 0.26 7.01
CA LEU A 37 -5.06 0.51 6.91
C LEU A 37 -4.45 1.05 8.22
N PRO A 38 -5.03 2.05 8.91
CA PRO A 38 -4.45 2.55 10.16
C PRO A 38 -4.37 1.49 11.26
N THR A 39 -5.30 0.53 11.28
CA THR A 39 -5.33 -0.59 12.24
C THR A 39 -4.37 -1.69 11.82
N GLY A 40 -4.38 -2.07 10.54
CA GLY A 40 -3.52 -3.13 10.00
C GLY A 40 -2.05 -2.78 9.95
N SER A 41 -1.69 -1.49 9.91
CA SER A 41 -0.31 -1.01 9.84
C SER A 41 0.31 -0.71 11.21
N ARG A 42 -0.42 -0.89 12.32
CA ARG A 42 0.09 -0.58 13.68
C ARG A 42 1.28 -1.44 14.06
N THR A 43 1.22 -2.73 13.77
CA THR A 43 2.31 -3.69 13.97
C THR A 43 2.81 -4.27 12.65
N ASP A 44 3.94 -4.96 12.71
CA ASP A 44 4.51 -5.69 11.57
C ASP A 44 3.69 -6.94 11.18
N PHE A 45 2.64 -7.31 11.93
CA PHE A 45 1.92 -8.57 11.75
C PHE A 45 1.30 -8.72 10.35
N CYS A 46 0.42 -7.77 9.96
CA CYS A 46 -0.24 -7.82 8.65
C CYS A 46 0.78 -7.63 7.51
N LEU A 47 1.84 -6.86 7.75
CA LEU A 47 2.90 -6.63 6.76
C LEU A 47 3.67 -7.91 6.46
N ASN A 48 4.07 -8.66 7.50
CA ASN A 48 4.77 -9.92 7.35
C ASN A 48 3.90 -10.96 6.65
N LEU A 49 2.61 -11.06 7.02
CA LEU A 49 1.67 -11.96 6.36
C LEU A 49 1.48 -11.64 4.88
N ALA A 50 1.29 -10.36 4.52
CA ALA A 50 1.15 -9.94 3.13
C ALA A 50 2.43 -10.21 2.32
N ALA A 51 3.61 -9.98 2.91
CA ALA A 51 4.89 -10.22 2.28
C ALA A 51 5.15 -11.72 2.05
N GLU A 52 4.85 -12.57 3.04
CA GLU A 52 4.95 -14.02 2.93
C GLU A 52 3.97 -14.61 1.91
N ALA A 53 2.79 -14.00 1.76
CA ALA A 53 1.78 -14.37 0.77
C ALA A 53 2.05 -13.81 -0.64
N GLU A 54 3.21 -13.18 -0.86
CA GLU A 54 3.58 -12.54 -2.14
C GLU A 54 2.56 -11.49 -2.63
N CYS A 55 1.78 -10.90 -1.71
CA CYS A 55 0.78 -9.87 -1.97
C CYS A 55 1.46 -8.51 -2.02
N ALA A 56 2.13 -8.23 -3.14
CA ALA A 56 3.04 -7.12 -3.25
C ALA A 56 2.35 -5.74 -3.15
N ASN A 57 1.15 -5.55 -3.72
CA ASN A 57 0.48 -4.26 -3.61
C ASN A 57 -0.01 -3.96 -2.19
N SER A 58 -0.56 -4.96 -1.50
CA SER A 58 -0.97 -4.86 -0.09
C SER A 58 0.22 -4.61 0.84
N THR A 59 1.34 -5.28 0.55
CA THR A 59 2.60 -5.05 1.28
C THR A 59 3.12 -3.63 1.08
N ILE A 60 3.06 -3.09 -0.14
CA ILE A 60 3.42 -1.69 -0.43
C ILE A 60 2.53 -0.72 0.35
N LEU A 61 1.21 -0.92 0.35
CA LEU A 61 0.28 -0.07 1.12
C LEU A 61 0.59 -0.08 2.62
N LEU A 62 0.89 -1.25 3.19
CA LEU A 62 1.26 -1.38 4.60
C LEU A 62 2.62 -0.73 4.91
N MET A 63 3.59 -0.81 4.00
CA MET A 63 4.86 -0.09 4.14
C MET A 63 4.67 1.43 4.08
N GLU A 64 3.85 1.91 3.14
CA GLU A 64 3.52 3.33 2.99
C GLU A 64 2.87 3.90 4.26
N ALA A 65 1.86 3.20 4.79
CA ALA A 65 1.16 3.60 6.02
C ALA A 65 2.08 3.74 7.23
N ARG A 66 3.23 3.05 7.23
CA ARG A 66 4.24 3.08 8.29
C ARG A 66 5.38 4.06 8.03
N GLY A 67 5.34 4.79 6.91
CA GLY A 67 6.41 5.71 6.49
C GLY A 67 7.68 5.01 5.99
N LEU A 68 7.62 3.72 5.65
CA LEU A 68 8.73 2.95 5.10
C LEU A 68 8.83 3.15 3.57
N LEU A 69 8.85 4.41 3.15
CA LEU A 69 8.72 4.80 1.74
C LEU A 69 9.86 4.27 0.87
N ASP A 70 11.10 4.28 1.37
CA ASP A 70 12.26 3.77 0.61
C ASP A 70 12.08 2.29 0.22
N ASN A 71 11.63 1.47 1.19
CA ASN A 71 11.36 0.05 0.96
C ASN A 71 10.15 -0.15 0.02
N ALA A 72 9.12 0.68 0.17
CA ALA A 72 7.94 0.65 -0.71
C ALA A 72 8.31 1.00 -2.16
N PHE A 73 9.16 2.02 -2.36
CA PHE A 73 9.65 2.40 -3.68
C PHE A 73 10.51 1.31 -4.30
N GLU A 74 11.45 0.73 -3.54
CA GLU A 74 12.27 -0.38 -4.04
C GLU A 74 11.39 -1.54 -4.55
N MET A 75 10.34 -1.87 -3.80
CA MET A 75 9.42 -2.93 -4.19
C MET A 75 8.57 -2.58 -5.41
N LEU A 76 8.09 -1.34 -5.52
CA LEU A 76 7.42 -0.83 -6.72
C LEU A 76 8.33 -0.90 -7.95
N PHE A 77 9.59 -0.48 -7.82
CA PHE A 77 10.56 -0.55 -8.92
C PHE A 77 10.85 -2.00 -9.33
N LYS A 78 10.92 -2.92 -8.37
CA LYS A 78 11.05 -4.35 -8.65
C LYS A 78 9.86 -4.87 -9.46
N GLN A 79 8.62 -4.58 -9.04
CA GLN A 79 7.42 -4.95 -9.78
C GLN A 79 7.37 -4.35 -11.19
N ILE A 80 7.81 -3.10 -11.37
CA ILE A 80 7.88 -2.45 -12.69
C ILE A 80 8.89 -3.18 -13.58
N ASN A 81 10.06 -3.52 -13.05
CA ASN A 81 11.09 -4.22 -13.82
C ASN A 81 10.66 -5.65 -14.20
N GLU A 82 9.92 -6.34 -13.34
CA GLU A 82 9.37 -7.67 -13.60
C GLU A 82 8.18 -7.62 -14.59
N SER A 83 7.33 -6.60 -14.49
CA SER A 83 6.16 -6.41 -15.37
C SER A 83 6.47 -5.77 -16.73
N ASN A 84 7.67 -5.21 -16.93
CA ASN A 84 8.13 -4.75 -18.25
C ASN A 84 8.30 -5.88 -19.28
N GLY A 85 8.10 -7.14 -18.89
CA GLY A 85 7.84 -8.25 -19.81
C GLY A 85 6.42 -8.29 -20.41
N ASP A 86 5.42 -7.70 -19.73
CA ASP A 86 3.97 -7.80 -20.03
C ASP A 86 3.27 -6.44 -19.93
N GLN A 87 3.87 -5.43 -20.55
CA GLN A 87 3.45 -4.03 -20.47
C GLN A 87 2.13 -3.74 -21.21
N GLN A 88 0.99 -4.10 -20.63
CA GLN A 88 -0.30 -3.58 -21.09
C GLN A 88 -1.40 -3.61 -20.01
N ARG A 89 -1.25 -2.91 -18.87
CA ARG A 89 -2.42 -2.56 -18.03
C ARG A 89 -2.30 -1.43 -16.99
N PHE A 90 -1.20 -0.69 -16.94
CA PHE A 90 -1.04 0.41 -15.96
C PHE A 90 -1.46 1.79 -16.49
N GLY A 91 -2.70 1.89 -17.00
CA GLY A 91 -3.31 3.18 -17.36
C GLY A 91 -3.78 4.02 -16.16
N THR A 92 -3.77 3.46 -14.94
CA THR A 92 -4.49 4.05 -13.80
C THR A 92 -3.58 4.73 -12.77
N HIS A 93 -2.30 4.33 -12.64
CA HIS A 93 -1.38 4.97 -11.67
C HIS A 93 -0.88 6.34 -12.13
N ALA A 94 -0.69 6.55 -13.44
CA ALA A 94 -0.33 7.86 -13.97
C ALA A 94 -1.45 8.90 -13.71
N ALA A 95 -2.71 8.47 -13.70
CA ALA A 95 -3.84 9.34 -13.38
C ALA A 95 -3.82 9.76 -11.90
N VAL A 96 -3.52 8.85 -10.98
CA VAL A 96 -3.43 9.17 -9.54
C VAL A 96 -2.26 10.13 -9.27
N ILE A 97 -1.09 9.88 -9.84
CA ILE A 97 0.08 10.77 -9.72
C ILE A 97 -0.21 12.14 -10.34
N TRP A 98 -0.89 12.18 -11.49
CA TRP A 98 -1.30 13.44 -12.11
C TRP A 98 -2.34 14.18 -11.25
N PHE A 99 -3.28 13.46 -10.64
CA PHE A 99 -4.31 14.04 -9.77
C PHE A 99 -3.71 14.59 -8.47
N THR A 100 -2.79 13.87 -7.83
CA THR A 100 -2.11 14.37 -6.62
C THR A 100 -1.26 15.60 -6.92
N TRP A 101 -0.54 15.62 -8.05
CA TRP A 101 0.24 16.79 -8.46
C TRP A 101 -0.63 17.99 -8.84
N ASN A 102 -1.78 17.76 -9.49
CA ASN A 102 -2.74 18.81 -9.84
C ASN A 102 -3.42 19.38 -8.60
N VAL A 103 -3.83 18.52 -7.66
CA VAL A 103 -4.42 18.93 -6.37
C VAL A 103 -3.43 19.76 -5.55
N ILE A 104 -2.15 19.37 -5.49
CA ILE A 104 -1.09 20.18 -4.83
C ILE A 104 -0.94 21.57 -5.49
N MET A 105 -1.00 21.65 -6.82
CA MET A 105 -0.96 22.95 -7.53
C MET A 105 -2.20 23.82 -7.26
N VAL A 106 -3.39 23.22 -7.24
CA VAL A 106 -4.67 23.96 -7.11
C VAL A 106 -4.88 24.49 -5.69
N ILE A 107 -4.37 23.81 -4.66
CA ILE A 107 -4.53 24.24 -3.25
C ILE A 107 -3.52 25.34 -2.86
N GLY A 108 -2.62 25.77 -3.76
CA GLY A 108 -1.86 27.01 -3.59
C GLY A 108 -0.91 27.03 -2.38
N VAL A 109 -0.39 25.88 -1.94
CA VAL A 109 0.76 25.85 -1.02
C VAL A 109 2.03 25.95 -1.86
N VAL A 110 2.39 27.18 -2.21
CA VAL A 110 3.59 27.56 -2.99
C VAL A 110 4.36 28.59 -2.14
N PRO A 111 5.71 28.75 -2.20
CA PRO A 111 6.74 28.03 -2.97
C PRO A 111 7.99 27.60 -2.18
N VAL A 112 8.83 26.81 -2.87
CA VAL A 112 10.30 26.92 -2.88
C VAL A 112 10.80 28.34 -2.57
N SER A 113 11.71 28.47 -1.62
CA SER A 113 12.62 29.61 -1.48
C SER A 113 13.94 29.07 -0.93
N MET A 114 14.97 28.99 -1.78
CA MET A 114 16.10 29.96 -1.86
C MET A 114 17.24 29.50 -0.91
N THR A 115 18.53 29.48 -1.21
CA THR A 115 19.36 30.10 -2.24
C THR A 115 20.77 29.50 -2.12
N THR A 116 21.49 29.46 -3.24
CA THR A 116 22.97 29.37 -3.40
C THR A 116 23.67 28.06 -3.07
#